data_AF-A0A9E5IF57-F1
#
_entry.id   AF-A0A9E5IF57-F1
#
_cell.length_a   1.000
_cell.length_b   1.000
_cell.length_c   1.000
_cell.angle_alpha   90.00
_cell.angle_beta   90.00
_cell.angle_gamma   90.00
#
_symmetry.space_group_name_H-M   'P 1'
#
loop_
_entity.id
_entity.type
_entity.pdbx_description
1 polymer ?
#
loop_
_entity_poly.entity_id
_entity_poly.type
_entity_poly.pdbx_seq_one_letter_code
_entity_poly.pdbx_strand_id
1 'polypeptide(L)'
;MRSAREIGGDFYDFLLIDDNNLIIVIGDICGKGASASLFMAVTITAIRLVFKEETDLKSAVMRINKFLCYDNSSAMFATALLGIYNLRTGSFQYCNCGHNPPVYSPNIGQIIKLSASGRPLGLFD
;
A
#
# COMPACT_ATOMS: atom_id res chain seq x y z
N MET A 1 16.02 -12.49 25.24
CA MET A 1 15.54 -12.45 23.83
C MET A 1 14.34 -13.36 23.69
N ARG A 2 13.16 -12.81 23.39
CA ARG A 2 11.99 -13.58 22.93
C ARG A 2 11.39 -12.83 21.76
N SER A 3 11.96 -13.02 20.57
CA SER A 3 11.26 -12.73 19.33
C SER A 3 10.66 -14.04 18.85
N ALA A 4 9.36 -14.24 19.10
CA ALA A 4 8.52 -15.33 18.54
C ALA A 4 7.02 -15.14 18.90
N ARG A 5 6.50 -13.91 18.86
CA ARG A 5 5.06 -13.60 19.04
C ARG A 5 4.55 -12.45 18.15
N GLU A 6 5.42 -11.75 17.45
CA GLU A 6 5.06 -10.60 16.62
C GLU A 6 5.03 -11.07 15.16
N ILE A 7 3.85 -11.44 14.68
CA ILE A 7 3.61 -11.34 13.24
C ILE A 7 3.71 -9.84 12.92
N GLY A 8 4.64 -9.47 12.06
CA GLY A 8 4.91 -8.06 11.71
C GLY A 8 3.69 -7.38 11.12
N GLY A 9 3.57 -6.07 11.38
CA GLY A 9 2.60 -5.18 10.72
C GLY A 9 3.06 -4.75 9.33
N ASP A 10 4.37 -4.81 9.08
CA ASP A 10 4.98 -4.46 7.80
C ASP A 10 4.64 -5.50 6.71
N PHE A 11 4.32 -5.01 5.52
CA PHE A 11 4.10 -5.82 4.33
C PHE A 11 4.61 -5.12 3.07
N TYR A 12 4.91 -5.93 2.07
CA TYR A 12 5.17 -5.47 0.71
C TYR A 12 4.56 -6.45 -0.28
N ASP A 13 4.25 -5.99 -1.48
CA ASP A 13 3.73 -6.83 -2.54
C ASP A 13 4.09 -6.31 -3.94
N PHE A 14 4.16 -7.24 -4.89
CA PHE A 14 4.41 -6.99 -6.30
C PHE A 14 3.41 -7.77 -7.15
N LEU A 15 2.66 -7.07 -8.00
CA LEU A 15 1.65 -7.69 -8.86
C LEU A 15 1.75 -7.14 -10.28
N LEU A 16 2.01 -8.01 -11.24
CA LEU A 16 1.81 -7.68 -12.66
C LEU A 16 0.31 -7.71 -12.96
N ILE A 17 -0.23 -6.58 -13.38
CA ILE A 17 -1.64 -6.47 -13.82
C ILE A 17 -1.78 -6.71 -15.33
N ASP A 18 -0.70 -6.50 -16.08
CA ASP A 18 -0.51 -6.85 -17.47
C ASP A 18 1.00 -6.93 -17.80
N ASP A 19 1.35 -7.10 -19.08
CA ASP A 19 2.73 -7.23 -19.55
C ASP A 19 3.62 -6.00 -19.27
N ASN A 20 3.02 -4.83 -19.01
CA ASN A 20 3.72 -3.56 -18.91
C ASN A 20 3.54 -2.88 -17.56
N ASN A 21 2.54 -3.24 -16.76
CA ASN A 21 2.22 -2.51 -15.53
C ASN A 21 2.43 -3.40 -14.29
N LEU A 22 3.39 -2.99 -13.46
CA LEU A 22 3.74 -3.61 -12.20
C LEU A 22 3.22 -2.75 -11.04
N ILE A 23 2.33 -3.32 -10.23
CA ILE A 23 1.92 -2.73 -8.97
C ILE A 23 3.00 -3.01 -7.92
N ILE A 24 3.40 -1.97 -7.21
CA ILE A 24 4.35 -2.02 -6.09
C ILE A 24 3.63 -1.52 -4.85
N VAL A 25 3.69 -2.29 -3.78
CA VAL A 25 3.11 -1.93 -2.49
C VAL A 25 4.14 -2.10 -1.39
N ILE A 26 4.20 -1.13 -0.48
CA ILE A 26 4.84 -1.26 0.83
C ILE A 26 3.95 -0.59 1.86
N GLY A 27 3.80 -1.18 3.03
CA GLY A 27 2.97 -0.63 4.08
C GLY A 27 3.25 -1.23 5.45
N ASP A 28 2.60 -0.65 6.45
CA ASP A 28 2.65 -1.07 7.85
C ASP A 28 1.25 -0.96 8.45
N ILE A 29 0.81 -2.01 9.14
CA ILE A 29 -0.47 -2.11 9.86
C ILE A 29 -0.31 -1.61 11.29
N CYS A 30 -1.23 -0.76 11.75
CA CYS A 30 -1.24 -0.36 13.15
C CYS A 30 -1.52 -1.56 14.07
N GLY A 31 -0.78 -1.65 15.17
CA GLY A 31 -0.95 -2.73 16.17
C GLY A 31 -0.05 -3.92 15.91
N LYS A 32 -0.31 -5.04 16.61
CA LYS A 32 0.55 -6.23 16.60
C LYS A 32 -0.26 -7.52 16.83
N GLY A 33 0.33 -8.66 16.51
CA GLY A 33 -0.24 -9.97 16.78
C GLY A 33 -1.35 -10.35 15.79
N ALA A 34 -2.18 -11.32 16.15
CA ALA A 34 -3.11 -11.98 15.23
C ALA A 34 -4.08 -11.01 14.52
N SER A 35 -4.59 -9.99 15.22
CA SER A 35 -5.49 -9.00 14.61
C SER A 35 -4.79 -8.18 13.52
N ALA A 36 -3.55 -7.75 13.75
CA ALA A 36 -2.74 -7.04 12.76
C ALA A 36 -2.44 -7.91 11.55
N SER A 37 -2.14 -9.20 11.77
CA SER A 37 -1.90 -10.16 10.69
C SER A 37 -3.14 -10.40 9.83
N LEU A 38 -4.30 -10.50 10.46
CA LEU A 38 -5.56 -10.69 9.75
C LEU A 38 -5.88 -9.45 8.91
N PHE A 39 -5.76 -8.26 9.49
CA PHE A 39 -5.98 -7.02 8.76
C PHE A 39 -4.95 -6.81 7.63
N MET A 40 -3.69 -7.20 7.83
CA MET A 40 -2.67 -7.27 6.78
C MET A 40 -3.11 -8.18 5.63
N ALA A 41 -3.57 -9.41 5.93
CA ALA A 41 -4.03 -10.35 4.93
C ALA A 41 -5.25 -9.83 4.15
N VAL A 42 -6.21 -9.20 4.84
CA VAL A 42 -7.37 -8.54 4.22
C VAL A 42 -6.92 -7.38 3.33
N THR A 43 -5.96 -6.56 3.78
CA THR A 43 -5.41 -5.43 3.03
C THR A 43 -4.75 -5.88 1.73
N ILE A 44 -3.84 -6.86 1.80
CA ILE A 44 -3.17 -7.43 0.61
C ILE A 44 -4.19 -8.05 -0.34
N THR A 45 -5.19 -8.75 0.18
CA THR A 45 -6.25 -9.36 -0.63
C THR A 45 -7.08 -8.29 -1.34
N ALA A 46 -7.50 -7.23 -0.64
CA ALA A 46 -8.25 -6.12 -1.22
C ALA A 46 -7.46 -5.43 -2.34
N ILE A 47 -6.18 -5.15 -2.11
CA ILE A 47 -5.27 -4.57 -3.11
C ILE A 47 -5.24 -5.45 -4.36
N ARG A 48 -4.96 -6.76 -4.22
CA ARG A 48 -4.87 -7.69 -5.35
C ARG A 48 -6.16 -7.81 -6.13
N LEU A 49 -7.30 -7.83 -5.44
CA LEU A 49 -8.61 -7.92 -6.10
C LEU A 49 -8.95 -6.65 -6.86
N VAL A 50 -8.74 -5.47 -6.25
CA VAL A 50 -9.07 -4.20 -6.89
C VAL A 50 -8.19 -3.95 -8.11
N PHE A 51 -6.87 -4.17 -8.01
CA PHE A 51 -5.95 -3.94 -9.14
C PHE A 51 -6.12 -4.91 -10.31
N LYS A 52 -6.86 -6.02 -10.13
CA LYS A 52 -7.26 -6.88 -11.26
C LYS A 52 -8.35 -6.26 -12.14
N GLU A 53 -9.12 -5.32 -11.61
CA GLU A 53 -10.28 -4.73 -12.29
C GLU A 53 -10.12 -3.23 -12.55
N GLU A 54 -9.29 -2.54 -11.77
CA GLU A 54 -9.10 -1.10 -11.82
C GLU A 54 -7.61 -0.78 -11.97
N THR A 55 -7.27 -0.13 -13.08
CA THR A 55 -5.90 0.27 -13.40
C THR A 55 -5.63 1.72 -13.07
N ASP A 56 -6.67 2.55 -12.84
CA ASP A 56 -6.47 3.90 -12.32
C ASP A 56 -6.11 3.86 -10.83
N LEU A 57 -4.91 4.34 -10.51
CA LEU A 57 -4.36 4.32 -9.16
C LEU A 57 -5.26 5.02 -8.14
N LYS A 58 -5.86 6.16 -8.49
CA LYS A 58 -6.68 6.94 -7.56
C LYS A 58 -7.98 6.19 -7.25
N SER A 59 -8.67 5.72 -8.29
CA SER A 59 -9.87 4.89 -8.17
C SER A 59 -9.60 3.61 -7.39
N ALA A 60 -8.49 2.93 -7.65
CA ALA A 60 -8.09 1.73 -6.93
C ALA A 60 -7.90 2.01 -5.43
N VAL A 61 -7.13 3.05 -5.08
CA VAL A 61 -6.89 3.44 -3.68
C VAL A 61 -8.20 3.80 -2.96
N MET A 62 -9.11 4.54 -3.61
CA MET A 62 -10.42 4.86 -3.03
C MET A 62 -11.26 3.60 -2.81
N ARG A 63 -11.30 2.66 -3.76
CA ARG A 63 -12.02 1.39 -3.63
C ARG A 63 -11.43 0.53 -2.50
N ILE A 64 -10.11 0.42 -2.42
CA ILE A 64 -9.41 -0.31 -1.36
C ILE A 64 -9.72 0.31 0.00
N ASN A 65 -9.61 1.63 0.13
CA ASN A 65 -9.89 2.33 1.37
C ASN A 65 -11.34 2.11 1.83
N LYS A 66 -12.31 2.27 0.93
CA LYS A 66 -13.72 2.03 1.22
C LYS A 66 -13.99 0.59 1.67
N PHE A 67 -13.34 -0.38 1.02
CA PHE A 67 -13.43 -1.79 1.43
C PHE A 67 -12.86 -2.02 2.83
N LEU A 68 -11.72 -1.40 3.16
CA LEU A 68 -11.09 -1.55 4.47
C LEU A 68 -11.79 -0.77 5.58
N CYS A 69 -12.52 0.31 5.26
CA CYS A 69 -13.37 1.02 6.20
C CYS A 69 -14.67 0.24 6.49
N TYR A 70 -15.09 -0.66 5.59
CA TYR A 70 -16.32 -1.44 5.77
C TYR A 70 -16.21 -2.35 6.99
N ASP A 71 -17.08 -2.14 7.97
CA ASP A 71 -17.15 -2.89 9.23
C ASP A 71 -15.85 -2.85 10.08
N ASN A 72 -15.05 -1.79 9.95
CA ASN A 72 -13.81 -1.63 10.72
C ASN A 72 -14.04 -1.06 12.13
N SER A 73 -14.81 -1.76 12.94
CA SER A 73 -15.07 -1.39 14.34
C SER A 73 -13.80 -1.37 15.22
N SER A 74 -12.75 -2.07 14.81
CA SER A 74 -11.45 -2.11 15.47
C SER A 74 -10.57 -0.86 15.24
N ALA A 75 -10.99 0.06 14.37
CA ALA A 75 -10.22 1.25 13.97
C ALA A 75 -8.78 0.91 13.53
N MET A 76 -8.61 -0.25 12.89
CA MET A 76 -7.33 -0.72 12.37
C MET A 76 -7.03 -0.02 11.05
N PHE A 77 -5.79 0.33 10.77
CA PHE A 77 -5.43 1.01 9.55
C PHE A 77 -4.06 0.58 9.05
N ALA A 78 -3.84 0.80 7.76
CA ALA A 78 -2.55 0.60 7.11
C ALA A 78 -2.00 1.94 6.65
N THR A 79 -0.76 2.24 7.00
CA THR A 79 0.01 3.19 6.20
C THR A 79 0.51 2.44 4.97
N ALA A 80 0.41 3.03 3.78
CA ALA A 80 0.89 2.36 2.58
C ALA A 80 1.40 3.34 1.52
N LEU A 81 2.38 2.90 0.74
CA LEU A 81 2.70 3.43 -0.57
C LEU A 81 2.25 2.41 -1.59
N LEU A 82 1.37 2.82 -2.51
CA LEU A 82 0.96 2.05 -3.66
C LEU A 82 1.46 2.75 -4.91
N GLY A 83 1.98 2.02 -5.88
CA GLY A 83 2.40 2.60 -7.14
C GLY A 83 2.26 1.65 -8.31
N ILE A 84 2.13 2.25 -9.50
CA ILE A 84 2.07 1.57 -10.78
C ILE A 84 3.34 1.96 -11.53
N TYR A 85 4.19 0.98 -11.77
CA TYR A 85 5.40 1.12 -12.56
C TYR A 85 5.16 0.57 -13.96
N ASN A 86 5.28 1.43 -14.96
CA ASN A 86 5.19 1.03 -16.35
C ASN A 86 6.56 0.56 -16.86
N LEU A 87 6.72 -0.74 -17.06
CA LEU A 87 7.94 -1.41 -17.49
C LEU A 87 8.43 -0.96 -18.88
N ARG A 88 7.53 -0.44 -19.72
CA ARG A 88 7.87 0.02 -21.07
C ARG A 88 8.39 1.45 -21.08
N THR A 89 7.78 2.36 -20.31
CA THR A 89 8.12 3.79 -20.31
C THR A 89 9.03 4.20 -19.16
N GLY A 90 9.16 3.35 -18.13
CA GLY A 90 9.83 3.68 -16.87
C GLY A 90 9.06 4.68 -16.00
N SER A 91 7.82 5.02 -16.35
CA SER A 91 6.98 5.92 -15.57
C SER A 91 6.52 5.25 -14.28
N PHE A 92 6.54 6.00 -13.17
CA PHE A 92 6.04 5.56 -11.88
C PHE A 92 4.97 6.52 -11.36
N GLN A 93 3.74 6.02 -11.23
CA GLN A 93 2.67 6.73 -10.54
C GLN A 93 2.56 6.17 -9.12
N TYR A 94 2.35 7.02 -8.11
CA TYR A 94 2.25 6.56 -6.74
C TYR A 94 1.20 7.33 -5.93
N CYS A 95 0.65 6.65 -4.94
CA CYS A 95 -0.19 7.20 -3.90
C CYS A 95 0.42 6.82 -2.55
N ASN A 96 0.78 7.84 -1.76
CA ASN A 96 1.27 7.64 -0.41
C ASN A 96 0.13 7.90 0.58
N CYS A 97 -0.44 6.81 1.08
CA CYS A 97 -1.51 6.71 2.06
C CYS A 97 -0.96 6.77 3.50
N GLY A 98 -0.31 7.88 3.84
CA GLY A 98 0.22 8.14 5.20
C GLY A 98 1.47 7.35 5.60
N HIS A 99 2.15 6.68 4.65
CA HIS A 99 3.43 6.02 4.88
C HIS A 99 4.59 7.01 4.86
N ASN A 100 5.76 6.59 5.35
CA ASN A 100 6.96 7.40 5.31
C ASN A 100 7.26 7.85 3.86
N PRO A 101 7.51 9.16 3.62
CA PRO A 101 7.77 9.69 2.29
C PRO A 101 8.87 8.90 1.55
N PRO A 102 8.57 8.28 0.41
CA PRO A 102 9.60 7.58 -0.35
C PRO A 102 10.57 8.56 -0.97
N VAL A 103 11.73 8.05 -1.34
CA VAL A 103 12.80 8.83 -1.97
C VAL A 103 12.95 8.40 -3.42
N TYR A 104 12.98 9.38 -4.31
CA TYR A 104 13.30 9.20 -5.73
C TYR A 104 14.68 9.82 -6.03
N SER A 105 15.56 9.03 -6.63
CA SER A 105 16.90 9.47 -7.02
C SER A 105 17.10 9.24 -8.52
N PRO A 106 16.74 10.21 -9.39
CA PRO A 106 16.88 10.06 -10.84
C PRO A 106 18.34 10.07 -11.31
N ASN A 107 19.22 10.72 -10.56
CA ASN A 107 20.63 10.93 -10.89
C ASN A 107 21.48 10.78 -9.63
N ILE A 108 22.74 10.38 -9.80
CA ILE A 108 23.71 10.33 -8.69
C ILE A 108 23.78 11.70 -8.02
N GLY A 109 23.60 11.72 -6.70
CA GLY A 109 23.64 12.95 -5.90
C GLY A 109 22.32 13.74 -5.86
N GLN A 110 21.29 13.35 -6.62
CA GLN A 110 19.97 13.96 -6.54
C GLN A 110 19.01 13.09 -5.72
N ILE A 111 18.38 13.67 -4.71
CA ILE A 111 17.42 13.01 -3.82
C ILE A 111 16.16 13.87 -3.77
N ILE A 112 15.03 13.30 -4.16
CA ILE A 112 13.72 13.94 -4.16
C ILE A 112 12.83 13.16 -3.20
N LYS A 113 12.32 13.83 -2.15
CA LYS A 113 11.30 13.25 -1.28
C LYS A 113 9.94 13.36 -1.97
N LEU A 114 9.24 12.24 -2.06
CA LEU A 114 7.91 12.14 -2.62
C LEU A 114 6.88 12.37 -1.52
N SER A 115 6.08 13.41 -1.65
CA SER A 115 5.11 13.83 -0.62
C SER A 115 3.98 12.81 -0.42
N ALA A 116 3.37 12.83 0.78
CA ALA A 116 2.12 12.11 1.02
C ALA A 116 1.01 12.67 0.11
N SER A 117 0.18 11.78 -0.43
CA SER A 117 -0.91 12.14 -1.35
C SER A 117 -2.27 11.58 -0.95
N GLY A 118 -2.34 10.79 0.12
CA GLY A 118 -3.56 10.21 0.68
C GLY A 118 -3.50 10.00 2.20
N ARG A 119 -4.65 9.63 2.78
CA ARG A 119 -4.77 9.27 4.21
C ARG A 119 -4.45 7.77 4.40
N PRO A 120 -4.14 7.32 5.63
CA PRO A 120 -4.02 5.89 5.94
C PRO A 120 -5.26 5.11 5.50
N LEU A 121 -5.03 3.91 4.97
CA LEU A 121 -6.10 3.05 4.47
C LEU A 121 -6.90 2.46 5.62
N GLY A 122 -8.23 2.45 5.48
CA GLY A 122 -9.16 1.84 6.45
C GLY A 122 -9.52 2.74 7.63
N LEU A 123 -8.98 3.97 7.70
CA LEU A 123 -9.20 4.87 8.84
C LEU A 123 -10.31 5.90 8.62
N PHE A 124 -10.45 6.43 7.40
CA PHE A 124 -11.43 7.47 7.06
C PHE A 124 -12.00 7.17 5.67
N ASP A 125 -13.33 7.16 5.51
CA ASP A 125 -14.00 7.05 4.20
C ASP A 125 -13.96 8.39 3.43
#